data_AF-A0A2T2TVZ2-F1
#
_entry.id   AF-A0A2T2TVZ2-F1
#
_cell.length_a   1.000
_cell.length_b   1.000
_cell.length_c   1.000
_cell.angle_alpha   90.00
_cell.angle_beta   90.00
_cell.angle_gamma   90.00
#
_symmetry.space_group_name_H-M   'P 1'
#
loop_
_entity.id
_entity.type
_entity.pdbx_description
1 polymer ?
#
loop_
_entity_poly.entity_id
_entity_poly.type
_entity_poly.pdbx_seq_one_letter_code
_entity_poly.pdbx_strand_id
1 'polypeptide(L)' 'MKIVILTNEYPPNVYGGAGVHVEYLTRELAALDDGRHEIEVLCFGEQDETHDNLRVRGVELDF' A
#
# COMPACT_ATOMS: atom_id res chain seq x y z
N MET A 1 1.15 12.57 8.83
CA MET A 1 1.35 11.41 9.73
C MET A 1 2.23 10.38 9.03
N LYS A 2 2.79 9.40 9.74
CA LYS A 2 3.45 8.24 9.13
C LYS A 2 2.57 7.02 9.35
N ILE A 3 2.09 6.41 8.27
CA ILE A 3 1.05 5.38 8.30
C ILE A 3 1.57 4.13 7.59
N VAL A 4 1.52 3.00 8.29
CA VAL A 4 1.82 1.69 7.71
C VAL A 4 0.51 0.92 7.57
N ILE A 5 0.23 0.42 6.37
CA ILE A 5 -0.91 -0.45 6.05
C ILE A 5 -0.39 -1.85 5.78
N LEU A 6 -0.84 -2.82 6.57
CA LEU A 6 -0.55 -4.24 6.36
C LEU A 6 -1.73 -4.88 5.63
N THR A 7 -1.48 -5.49 4.48
CA THR A 7 -2.50 -6.17 3.68
C THR A 7 -1.92 -7.43 3.08
N ASN A 8 -2.72 -8.47 2.85
CA ASN A 8 -2.26 -9.63 2.09
C ASN A 8 -2.19 -9.33 0.58
N GLU A 9 -2.99 -8.35 0.12
CA GLU A 9 -3.24 -8.10 -1.30
C GLU A 9 -3.09 -6.61 -1.60
N TYR A 10 -2.38 -6.29 -2.66
CA TYR A 10 -2.23 -4.95 -3.20
C TYR A 10 -1.81 -5.05 -4.67
N PRO A 11 -2.20 -4.11 -5.55
CA PRO A 11 -1.78 -4.13 -6.94
C PRO A 11 -0.27 -4.39 -7.12
N PRO A 12 0.12 -5.20 -8.11
CA PRO A 12 -0.74 -5.85 -9.11
C PRO A 12 -1.45 -7.13 -8.61
N ASN A 13 -1.14 -7.61 -7.40
CA ASN A 13 -1.60 -8.90 -6.88
C ASN A 13 -2.86 -8.71 -6.00
N VAL A 14 -4.03 -8.60 -6.65
CA VAL A 14 -5.34 -8.48 -5.98
C VAL A 14 -6.23 -9.66 -6.36
N TYR A 15 -6.73 -10.38 -5.35
CA TYR A 15 -7.52 -11.61 -5.49
C TYR A 15 -8.98 -11.42 -5.06
N GLY A 16 -9.31 -10.33 -4.36
CA GLY A 16 -10.67 -9.99 -3.98
C GLY A 16 -10.91 -8.52 -3.66
N GLY A 17 -12.10 -8.22 -3.14
CA GLY A 17 -12.50 -6.84 -2.84
C GLY A 17 -11.64 -6.16 -1.76
N ALA A 18 -10.99 -6.94 -0.89
CA ALA A 18 -10.14 -6.39 0.17
C ALA A 18 -8.95 -5.61 -0.40
N GLY A 19 -8.21 -6.17 -1.36
CA GLY A 19 -7.07 -5.47 -1.99
C GLY A 19 -7.51 -4.21 -2.74
N VAL A 20 -8.67 -4.26 -3.41
CA VAL A 20 -9.27 -3.09 -4.09
C VAL A 20 -9.59 -1.97 -3.09
N HIS A 21 -10.17 -2.29 -1.93
CA HIS A 21 -10.43 -1.30 -0.90
C HIS A 21 -9.15 -0.68 -0.34
N VAL A 22 -8.10 -1.48 -0.14
CA VAL A 22 -6.81 -0.98 0.36
C VAL A 22 -6.17 -0.04 -0.66
N GLU A 23 -6.19 -0.38 -1.96
CA GLU A 23 -5.70 0.49 -3.03
C GLU A 23 -6.37 1.87 -3.01
N TYR A 24 -7.69 1.91 -2.95
CA TYR A 24 -8.40 3.20 -2.90
C TYR A 24 -8.14 3.94 -1.59
N LEU A 25 -8.12 3.23 -0.45
CA LEU A 25 -7.85 3.84 0.85
C LEU A 25 -6.47 4.49 0.89
N THR A 26 -5.42 3.79 0.46
CA THR A 26 -4.04 4.30 0.49
C THR A 26 -3.86 5.48 -0.44
N ARG A 27 -4.49 5.46 -1.62
CA ARG A 27 -4.53 6.60 -2.55
C ARG A 27 -5.16 7.83 -1.91
N GLU A 28 -6.34 7.70 -1.32
CA GLU A 28 -7.01 8.84 -0.68
C GLU A 28 -6.25 9.32 0.56
N LEU A 29 -5.70 8.42 1.38
CA LEU A 29 -4.85 8.78 2.52
C LEU A 29 -3.60 9.54 2.10
N ALA A 30 -2.99 9.18 0.97
CA ALA A 30 -1.85 9.89 0.41
C ALA A 30 -2.23 11.29 -0.06
N ALA A 31 -3.45 11.49 -0.58
CA ALA A 31 -3.93 12.80 -1.04
C ALA A 31 -4.45 13.72 0.09
N LEU A 32 -4.91 13.14 1.19
CA LEU A 32 -5.45 13.89 2.33
C LEU A 32 -4.40 14.81 2.98
N ASP A 33 -4.89 15.83 3.69
CA ASP A 33 -4.07 16.79 4.42
C ASP A 33 -3.02 17.48 3.53
N ASP A 34 -3.39 17.83 2.29
CA ASP A 34 -2.52 18.39 1.26
C ASP A 34 -1.27 17.55 0.98
N GLY A 35 -1.39 16.21 0.99
CA GLY A 35 -0.26 15.31 0.70
C GLY A 35 0.78 15.19 1.81
N ARG A 36 0.48 15.66 3.03
CA ARG A 36 1.43 15.65 4.16
C ARG A 36 1.60 14.29 4.83
N HIS A 37 0.84 13.28 4.43
CA HIS A 37 0.93 11.95 5.01
C HIS A 37 1.99 11.12 4.28
N GLU A 38 2.86 10.44 5.01
CA GLU A 38 3.75 9.43 4.46
C GLU A 38 3.07 8.07 4.64
N ILE A 39 2.81 7.37 3.54
CA ILE A 39 2.10 6.09 3.52
C ILE A 39 3.05 4.98 3.08
N GLU A 40 3.08 3.88 3.81
CA GLU A 40 3.77 2.66 3.44
C GLU A 40 2.79 1.49 3.45
N VAL A 41 2.75 0.74 2.36
CA VAL A 41 1.98 -0.50 2.25
C VAL A 41 2.94 -1.66 2.28
N LEU A 42 2.73 -2.58 3.22
CA LEU A 42 3.40 -3.88 3.23
C LEU A 42 2.40 -4.93 2.79
N CYS A 43 2.77 -5.66 1.74
CA CYS A 43 1.94 -6.70 1.14
C CYS A 43 2.75 -7.94 0.76
N PHE A 44 2.09 -9.03 0.40
CA PHE A 44 2.79 -10.18 -0.15
C PHE A 44 3.08 -9.98 -1.64
N GLY A 45 4.26 -10.43 -2.06
CA GLY A 45 4.74 -10.32 -3.43
C GLY A 45 6.11 -9.64 -3.51
N GLU A 46 6.44 -9.17 -4.70
CA GLU A 46 7.75 -8.62 -5.05
C GLU A 46 7.71 -7.10 -5.32
N GLN A 47 6.61 -6.42 -4.94
CA GLN A 47 6.46 -4.99 -5.18
C GLN A 47 7.60 -4.19 -4.52
N ASP A 48 8.20 -3.23 -5.23
CA ASP A 48 9.01 -2.17 -4.62
C ASP A 48 8.78 -0.90 -5.44
N GLU A 49 7.64 -0.27 -5.15
CA GLU A 49 7.15 0.89 -5.90
C GLU A 49 7.05 2.09 -4.98
N THR A 50 7.32 3.27 -5.52
CA THR A 50 7.12 4.54 -4.83
C THR A 50 6.39 5.49 -5.77
N HIS A 51 5.27 6.02 -5.30
CA HIS A 51 4.41 6.99 -5.96
C HIS A 51 4.26 8.19 -5.02
N ASP A 52 5.04 9.24 -5.25
CA ASP A 52 5.11 10.43 -4.39
C ASP A 52 5.35 10.09 -2.91
N ASN A 53 4.32 10.23 -2.06
CA ASN A 53 4.33 9.98 -0.62
C ASN A 53 3.74 8.61 -0.24
N LEU A 54 3.50 7.74 -1.21
CA LEU A 54 3.04 6.36 -1.05
C LEU A 54 4.11 5.38 -1.51
N ARG A 55 4.61 4.54 -0.60
CA ARG A 55 5.50 3.43 -0.92
C ARG A 55 4.78 2.09 -0.77
N VAL A 56 5.01 1.18 -1.69
CA VAL A 56 4.49 -0.19 -1.66
C VAL A 56 5.68 -1.14 -1.64
N ARG A 57 5.74 -2.00 -0.64
CA ARG A 57 6.75 -3.06 -0.54
C ARG A 57 6.08 -4.42 -0.38
N GLY A 58 6.48 -5.31 -1.26
CA GLY A 58 6.28 -6.74 -1.17
C GLY A 58 7.20 -7.34 -0.11
N VAL A 59 6.68 -8.31 0.62
CA VAL A 59 7.42 -9.10 1.59
C VAL A 59 7.32 -10.55 1.11
N GLU A 60 8.46 -11.12 0.74
CA GLU A 60 8.60 -12.55 0.57
C GLU A 60 8.60 -13.23 1.94
N LEU A 61 7.88 -14.34 2.02
CA LEU A 61 7.84 -15.14 3.23
C LEU A 61 8.90 -16.23 3.13
N ASP A 62 9.97 -16.08 3.92
CA ASP A 62 10.97 -17.12 4.12
C ASP A 62 10.37 -18.23 5.01
N PHE A 63 9.72 -19.21 4.41
CA PHE A 63 9.27 -20.42 5.10
C PHE A 63 9.97 -21.66 4.55
#